data_AF-A0A1J4J173-F1
#
_entry.id   AF-A0A1J4J173-F1
#
_cell.length_a   1.000
_cell.length_b   1.000
_cell.length_c   1.000
_cell.angle_alpha   90.00
_cell.angle_beta   90.00
_cell.angle_gamma   90.00
#
_symmetry.space_group_name_H-M   'P 1'
#
loop_
_entity.id
_entity.type
_entity.pdbx_description
1 polymer ?
#
loop_
_entity_poly.entity_id
_entity_poly.type
_entity_poly.pdbx_seq_one_letter_code
_entity_poly.pdbx_strand_id
1 'polypeptide(L)'
;MSSTSLLLVPLPPSKANPDNDKELSKLLSGEASTALTLSAQTKSANADEECFFKYLNVLKALDNSPLVTVWTDPFQTSKQVTSKTAYAEMANTLWNFISYLQNQILALNASSNDELKKIRACIGDTNALIEDFKFLSNELSHPVFTPELIGFIESYNKYVNSLLFLSSAQNSKNSLQITRVGLVTLNYLRECEAAVRRLNESQRTYFSPFIDSMVKYYNGLIYFEAGNDQVGKAEYGKGLSYYRRGLRLINGFEKITCAQSNVATATKIIATALKSAEMKTDSDNKRIYSVFVPDDPPDLPQPFKLPFPAVDPTPNLLIFITNGPVGGGYETNIPSIPGTSNSPQPPVNAHQPPFQPGYPQTPNQDPSGGPPFQPGYPQTPNQDPSGGPPVFTPMNGPPSNGSGAPPVFTPQFGNPAGGPPVFTPMSGNAPPPQFGNPSGFQGNSPPVFTPMGGNPPTFSSSGPPAFNPMSGAPPSYPQAQPQGPPQGYPSAPPQFNQYQPPNMQPRMSPNAQQGMQQNSMEKTFPTWAMLNNMKANIMQRMQIMKQRIPAAIQIIDSYAQQAQIAAQSDGTIADTINKFIASAGQVAGVTKDGIDSMIGQAVIFYQSLDDRLDQIEQRFQ
;
A
#
# COMPACT_ATOMS: atom_id res chain seq x y z
N MET A 1 -8.33 1.24 -11.23
CA MET A 1 -7.37 1.83 -10.27
C MET A 1 -7.70 1.39 -8.85
N SER A 2 -6.95 0.41 -8.33
CA SER A 2 -6.99 -0.02 -6.93
C SER A 2 -6.50 1.09 -6.01
N SER A 3 -7.20 1.33 -4.90
CA SER A 3 -6.76 2.27 -3.87
C SER A 3 -5.38 1.86 -3.35
N THR A 4 -4.41 2.77 -3.40
CA THR A 4 -3.05 2.55 -2.89
C THR A 4 -2.94 3.25 -1.54
N SER A 5 -2.98 2.50 -0.45
CA SER A 5 -2.76 3.04 0.89
C SER A 5 -1.28 3.19 1.17
N LEU A 6 -0.90 4.20 1.96
CA LEU A 6 0.48 4.38 2.40
C LEU A 6 0.88 3.26 3.38
N LEU A 7 2.14 2.82 3.30
CA LEU A 7 2.67 1.78 4.19
C LEU A 7 3.14 2.40 5.51
N LEU A 8 2.24 2.64 6.44
CA LEU A 8 2.55 3.11 7.79
C LEU A 8 1.68 2.41 8.84
N VAL A 9 2.13 2.46 10.08
CA VAL A 9 1.39 1.97 11.25
C VAL A 9 0.98 3.16 12.10
N PRO A 10 -0.33 3.37 12.34
CA PRO A 10 -0.77 4.46 13.18
C PRO A 10 -0.27 4.27 14.60
N LEU A 11 -0.06 5.39 15.31
CA LEU A 11 0.13 5.34 16.75
C LEU A 11 -1.10 4.71 17.42
N PRO A 12 -0.91 3.82 18.41
CA PRO A 12 -2.04 3.27 19.14
C PRO A 12 -2.65 4.36 20.02
N PRO A 13 -3.99 4.54 20.04
CA PRO A 13 -4.61 5.58 20.86
C PRO A 13 -4.60 5.21 22.34
N SER A 14 -4.50 6.22 23.20
CA SER A 14 -4.73 6.11 24.64
C SER A 14 -6.23 6.21 24.94
N LYS A 15 -6.71 5.42 25.91
CA LYS A 15 -8.11 5.47 26.35
C LYS A 15 -8.21 6.21 27.68
N ALA A 16 -9.09 7.19 27.75
CA ALA A 16 -9.37 7.91 28.99
C ALA A 16 -10.25 7.09 29.93
N ASN A 17 -10.06 7.27 31.23
CA ASN A 17 -11.03 6.85 32.23
C ASN A 17 -12.29 7.74 32.13
N PRO A 18 -13.51 7.16 32.13
CA PRO A 18 -14.76 7.92 32.10
C PRO A 18 -14.91 8.97 33.22
N ASP A 19 -14.21 8.80 34.34
CA ASP A 19 -14.27 9.72 35.47
C ASP A 19 -13.40 10.98 35.29
N ASN A 20 -12.55 11.07 34.27
CA ASN A 20 -11.65 12.22 34.04
C ASN A 20 -12.42 13.54 33.94
N ASP A 21 -13.61 13.53 33.34
CA ASP A 21 -14.44 14.72 33.13
C ASP A 21 -14.97 15.29 34.45
N LYS A 22 -15.09 14.47 35.51
CA LYS A 22 -15.45 14.96 36.85
C LYS A 22 -14.38 15.89 37.41
N GLU A 23 -13.11 15.53 37.28
CA GLU A 23 -12.01 16.37 37.74
C GLU A 23 -11.86 17.63 36.89
N LEU A 24 -12.01 17.51 35.57
CA LEU A 24 -11.97 18.65 34.66
C LEU A 24 -13.07 19.66 34.98
N SER A 25 -14.29 19.19 35.30
CA SER A 25 -15.42 20.06 35.65
C SER A 25 -15.17 20.98 36.84
N LYS A 26 -14.26 20.61 37.76
CA LYS A 26 -13.90 21.43 38.94
C LYS A 26 -13.02 22.63 38.57
N LEU A 27 -12.28 22.56 37.46
CA LEU A 27 -11.39 23.62 36.99
C LEU A 27 -12.09 24.57 36.02
N LEU A 28 -13.11 24.08 35.31
CA LEU A 28 -13.84 24.85 34.32
C LEU A 28 -14.93 25.67 35.00
N SER A 29 -14.88 27.00 34.86
CA SER A 29 -15.97 27.91 35.26
C SER A 29 -17.15 27.84 34.27
N GLY A 30 -17.99 28.89 34.16
CA GLY A 30 -19.27 28.91 33.42
C GLY A 30 -19.33 28.40 31.96
N GLU A 31 -18.23 27.97 31.35
CA GLU A 31 -18.15 27.28 30.04
C GLU A 31 -17.93 25.75 30.16
N ALA A 32 -18.04 25.20 31.37
CA ALA A 32 -17.74 23.79 31.66
C ALA A 32 -18.49 22.81 30.74
N SER A 33 -19.76 23.05 30.41
CA SER A 33 -20.54 22.12 29.59
C SER A 33 -19.97 21.91 28.18
N THR A 34 -19.53 22.98 27.52
CA THR A 34 -18.94 22.92 26.18
C THR A 34 -17.59 22.21 26.22
N ALA A 35 -16.72 22.61 27.16
CA ALA A 35 -15.39 22.00 27.31
C ALA A 35 -15.46 20.51 27.70
N LEU A 36 -16.41 20.12 28.55
CA LEU A 36 -16.64 18.71 28.89
C LEU A 36 -17.18 17.92 27.69
N THR A 37 -18.02 18.53 26.85
CA THR A 37 -18.50 17.89 25.61
C THR A 37 -17.34 17.65 24.64
N LEU A 38 -16.48 18.65 24.44
CA LEU A 38 -15.29 18.55 23.60
C LEU A 38 -14.32 17.48 24.14
N SER A 39 -14.07 17.48 25.45
CA SER A 39 -13.30 16.43 26.14
C SER A 39 -13.83 15.04 25.82
N ALA A 40 -15.13 14.79 26.05
CA ALA A 40 -15.75 13.50 25.79
C ALA A 40 -15.68 13.10 24.31
N GLN A 41 -15.85 14.03 23.38
CA GLN A 41 -15.76 13.78 21.93
C GLN A 41 -14.36 13.33 21.51
N THR A 42 -13.30 14.02 21.96
CA THR A 42 -11.90 13.65 21.66
C THR A 42 -11.48 12.29 22.23
N LYS A 43 -12.22 11.78 23.21
CA LYS A 43 -12.03 10.47 23.86
C LYS A 43 -12.89 9.36 23.23
N SER A 44 -13.77 9.71 22.28
CA SER A 44 -14.72 8.80 21.64
C SER A 44 -14.23 8.33 20.27
N ALA A 45 -14.93 7.33 19.71
CA ALA A 45 -14.69 6.88 18.34
C ALA A 45 -15.17 7.89 17.27
N ASN A 46 -15.97 8.89 17.65
CA ASN A 46 -16.55 9.90 16.76
C ASN A 46 -15.81 11.24 16.86
N ALA A 47 -14.55 11.23 17.28
CA ALA A 47 -13.74 12.43 17.32
C ALA A 47 -13.51 12.98 15.90
N ASP A 48 -13.45 14.29 15.77
CA ASP A 48 -13.06 15.00 14.56
C ASP A 48 -11.97 16.05 14.87
N GLU A 49 -11.37 16.60 13.81
CA GLU A 49 -10.27 17.58 13.91
C GLU A 49 -10.68 18.83 14.68
N GLU A 50 -11.92 19.30 14.49
CA GLU A 50 -12.42 20.52 15.10
C GLU A 50 -12.57 20.36 16.62
N CYS A 51 -13.08 19.20 17.07
CA CYS A 51 -13.20 18.87 18.48
C CYS A 51 -11.83 18.80 19.17
N PHE A 52 -10.84 18.16 18.52
CA PHE A 52 -9.47 18.15 19.04
C PHE A 52 -8.89 19.56 19.16
N PHE A 53 -8.98 20.36 18.08
CA PHE A 53 -8.46 21.72 18.08
C PHE A 53 -9.08 22.59 19.17
N LYS A 54 -10.42 22.58 19.29
CA LYS A 54 -11.12 23.36 20.32
C LYS A 54 -10.76 22.89 21.73
N TYR A 55 -10.70 21.59 21.96
CA TYR A 55 -10.35 21.06 23.29
C TYR A 55 -8.90 21.38 23.67
N LEU A 56 -7.95 21.31 22.74
CA LEU A 56 -6.57 21.69 22.99
C LEU A 56 -6.45 23.17 23.39
N ASN A 57 -7.24 24.07 22.79
CA ASN A 57 -7.28 25.47 23.22
C ASN A 57 -7.84 25.65 24.64
N VAL A 58 -8.84 24.85 25.04
CA VAL A 58 -9.32 24.81 26.43
C VAL A 58 -8.19 24.38 27.37
N LEU A 59 -7.48 23.30 27.04
CA LEU A 59 -6.38 22.80 27.86
C LEU A 59 -5.21 23.79 27.93
N LYS A 60 -4.93 24.51 26.84
CA LYS A 60 -3.94 25.60 26.81
C LYS A 60 -4.27 26.68 27.83
N ALA A 61 -5.54 27.09 27.90
CA ALA A 61 -6.00 28.13 28.83
C ALA A 61 -5.91 27.69 30.29
N LEU A 62 -5.99 26.38 30.57
CA LEU A 62 -5.75 25.82 31.90
C LEU A 62 -4.27 25.75 32.27
N ASP A 63 -3.37 25.87 31.28
CA ASP A 63 -1.93 25.85 31.47
C ASP A 63 -1.45 24.61 32.27
N ASN A 64 -0.44 24.72 33.14
CA ASN A 64 0.03 23.60 33.97
C ASN A 64 -0.80 23.42 35.26
N SER A 65 -2.10 23.77 35.24
CA SER A 65 -2.96 23.68 36.42
C SER A 65 -3.09 22.23 36.92
N PRO A 66 -3.25 22.01 38.25
CA PRO A 66 -3.48 20.69 38.81
C PRO A 66 -4.77 20.05 38.27
N LEU A 67 -4.64 18.92 37.58
CA LEU A 67 -5.75 18.16 37.01
C LEU A 67 -5.43 16.67 37.09
N VAL A 68 -6.22 15.92 37.83
CA VAL A 68 -6.02 14.46 37.93
C VAL A 68 -6.81 13.76 36.83
N THR A 69 -6.11 13.16 35.89
CA THR A 69 -6.73 12.29 34.87
C THR A 69 -6.05 10.94 34.82
N VAL A 70 -6.79 9.92 34.39
CA VAL A 70 -6.31 8.56 34.24
C VAL A 70 -6.48 8.12 32.79
N TRP A 71 -5.41 7.60 32.21
CA TRP A 71 -5.35 7.12 30.83
C TRP A 71 -4.75 5.72 30.79
N THR A 72 -5.07 4.94 29.77
CA THR A 72 -4.34 3.69 29.51
C THR A 72 -3.02 3.99 28.80
N ASP A 73 -1.96 3.27 29.14
CA ASP A 73 -0.73 3.25 28.35
C ASP A 73 -1.05 2.70 26.93
N PRO A 74 -0.80 3.45 25.85
CA PRO A 74 -1.19 3.05 24.49
C PRO A 74 -0.45 1.81 24.00
N PHE A 75 0.69 1.46 24.61
CA PHE A 75 1.47 0.26 24.31
C PHE A 75 1.18 -0.90 25.27
N GLN A 76 0.48 -0.64 26.37
CA GLN A 76 0.11 -1.62 27.38
C GLN A 76 -1.30 -1.30 27.91
N THR A 77 -2.34 -1.67 27.16
CA THR A 77 -3.73 -1.27 27.46
C THR A 77 -4.25 -1.69 28.84
N SER A 78 -3.62 -2.68 29.48
CA SER A 78 -3.91 -3.12 30.85
C SER A 78 -3.33 -2.19 31.93
N LYS A 79 -2.37 -1.33 31.59
CA LYS A 79 -1.70 -0.42 32.51
C LYS A 79 -2.35 0.96 32.46
N GLN A 80 -2.74 1.45 33.62
CA GLN A 80 -3.25 2.81 33.78
C GLN A 80 -2.13 3.76 34.19
N VAL A 81 -2.25 5.01 33.73
CA VAL A 81 -1.32 6.11 33.94
C VAL A 81 -2.12 7.26 34.53
N THR A 82 -1.77 7.67 35.74
CA THR A 82 -2.37 8.83 36.40
C THR A 82 -1.54 10.08 36.12
N SER A 83 -2.14 11.01 35.39
CA SER A 83 -1.67 12.36 35.13
C SER A 83 -2.16 13.30 36.23
N LYS A 84 -1.38 14.35 36.54
CA LYS A 84 -1.68 15.29 37.64
C LYS A 84 -1.79 16.74 37.20
N THR A 85 -1.64 17.03 35.91
CA THR A 85 -1.67 18.39 35.38
C THR A 85 -2.45 18.44 34.07
N ALA A 86 -2.96 19.63 33.73
CA ALA A 86 -3.63 19.86 32.45
C ALA A 86 -2.67 19.72 31.25
N TYR A 87 -1.37 19.99 31.42
CA TYR A 87 -0.34 19.65 30.42
C TYR A 87 -0.26 18.15 30.13
N ALA A 88 -0.40 17.30 31.15
CA ALA A 88 -0.40 15.86 30.95
C ALA A 88 -1.70 15.38 30.25
N GLU A 89 -2.84 15.99 30.52
CA GLU A 89 -4.08 15.78 29.74
C GLU A 89 -3.90 16.23 28.28
N MET A 90 -3.23 17.36 28.06
CA MET A 90 -2.94 17.88 26.73
C MET A 90 -2.02 16.95 25.95
N ALA A 91 -0.97 16.42 26.56
CA ALA A 91 -0.09 15.44 25.95
C ALA A 91 -0.84 14.18 25.47
N ASN A 92 -1.79 13.67 26.27
CA ASN A 92 -2.63 12.54 25.88
C ASN A 92 -3.58 12.91 24.73
N THR A 93 -4.14 14.12 24.76
CA THR A 93 -5.00 14.65 23.69
C THR A 93 -4.23 14.82 22.37
N LEU A 94 -3.01 15.39 22.40
CA LEU A 94 -2.13 15.52 21.23
C LEU A 94 -1.77 14.15 20.65
N TRP A 95 -1.42 13.19 21.50
CA TRP A 95 -1.13 11.82 21.09
C TRP A 95 -2.30 11.18 20.33
N ASN A 96 -3.51 11.29 20.89
CA ASN A 96 -4.72 10.79 20.25
C ASN A 96 -5.05 11.53 18.95
N PHE A 97 -4.78 12.84 18.88
CA PHE A 97 -5.00 13.61 17.67
C PHE A 97 -4.04 13.17 16.54
N ILE A 98 -2.75 12.97 16.85
CA ILE A 98 -1.78 12.42 15.89
C ILE A 98 -2.19 11.02 15.43
N SER A 99 -2.60 10.15 16.36
CA SER A 99 -3.15 8.83 16.04
C SER A 99 -4.35 8.92 15.10
N TYR A 100 -5.30 9.82 15.38
CA TYR A 100 -6.47 10.06 14.53
C TYR A 100 -6.07 10.52 13.11
N LEU A 101 -5.16 11.49 12.99
CA LEU A 101 -4.66 11.97 11.70
C LEU A 101 -3.95 10.87 10.90
N GLN A 102 -3.15 10.02 11.55
CA GLN A 102 -2.50 8.89 10.88
C GLN A 102 -3.50 7.84 10.39
N ASN A 103 -4.58 7.60 11.13
CA ASN A 103 -5.68 6.75 10.65
C ASN A 103 -6.40 7.37 9.45
N GLN A 104 -6.61 8.69 9.44
CA GLN A 104 -7.16 9.38 8.27
C GLN A 104 -6.23 9.24 7.05
N ILE A 105 -4.92 9.42 7.22
CA ILE A 105 -3.94 9.23 6.13
C ILE A 105 -4.06 7.83 5.53
N LEU A 106 -4.22 6.78 6.34
CA LEU A 106 -4.38 5.41 5.85
C LEU A 106 -5.69 5.16 5.09
N ALA A 107 -6.75 5.86 5.46
CA ALA A 107 -8.06 5.75 4.82
C ALA A 107 -8.11 6.43 3.44
N LEU A 108 -7.15 7.32 3.15
CA LEU A 108 -7.03 8.04 1.88
C LEU A 108 -6.23 7.23 0.85
N ASN A 109 -6.64 7.32 -0.40
CA ASN A 109 -6.00 6.76 -1.57
C ASN A 109 -4.87 7.66 -2.08
N ALA A 110 -3.63 7.22 -1.87
CA ALA A 110 -2.43 7.93 -2.30
C ALA A 110 -2.22 7.95 -3.84
N SER A 111 -3.02 7.22 -4.61
CA SER A 111 -3.02 7.31 -6.08
C SER A 111 -3.85 8.49 -6.61
N SER A 112 -4.64 9.16 -5.76
CA SER A 112 -5.49 10.28 -6.14
C SER A 112 -4.82 11.61 -5.80
N ASN A 113 -4.66 12.50 -6.79
CA ASN A 113 -4.07 13.82 -6.57
C ASN A 113 -4.87 14.69 -5.57
N ASP A 114 -6.19 14.55 -5.54
CA ASP A 114 -7.02 15.30 -4.60
C ASP A 114 -6.93 14.75 -3.18
N GLU A 115 -6.81 13.44 -3.02
CA GLU A 115 -6.61 12.84 -1.71
C GLU A 115 -5.17 13.02 -1.21
N LEU A 116 -4.18 13.11 -2.10
CA LEU A 116 -2.81 13.52 -1.74
C LEU A 116 -2.76 14.92 -1.12
N LYS A 117 -3.63 15.85 -1.53
CA LYS A 117 -3.76 17.17 -0.88
C LYS A 117 -4.28 17.04 0.55
N LYS A 118 -5.24 16.14 0.78
CA LYS A 118 -5.77 15.85 2.13
C LYS A 118 -4.72 15.18 3.01
N ILE A 119 -3.99 14.19 2.48
CA ILE A 119 -2.85 13.56 3.17
C ILE A 119 -1.83 14.64 3.57
N ARG A 120 -1.50 15.55 2.64
CA ARG A 120 -0.58 16.66 2.92
C ARG A 120 -1.08 17.56 4.06
N ALA A 121 -2.37 17.87 4.11
CA ALA A 121 -2.96 18.63 5.21
C ALA A 121 -2.79 17.90 6.56
N CYS A 122 -3.16 16.61 6.63
CA CYS A 122 -2.98 15.80 7.85
C CYS A 122 -1.51 15.72 8.30
N ILE A 123 -0.57 15.68 7.36
CA ILE A 123 0.87 15.72 7.66
C ILE A 123 1.28 17.09 8.23
N GLY A 124 0.80 18.19 7.65
CA GLY A 124 1.04 19.54 8.16
C GLY A 124 0.52 19.71 9.59
N ASP A 125 -0.67 19.17 9.87
CA ASP A 125 -1.24 19.16 11.22
C ASP A 125 -0.39 18.30 12.16
N THR A 126 0.02 17.10 11.74
CA THR A 126 0.89 16.23 12.53
C THR A 126 2.24 16.90 12.85
N ASN A 127 2.83 17.62 11.89
CA ASN A 127 4.06 18.38 12.09
C ASN A 127 3.89 19.44 13.19
N ALA A 128 2.77 20.18 13.18
CA ALA A 128 2.48 21.19 14.21
C ALA A 128 2.28 20.56 15.60
N LEU A 129 1.50 19.48 15.68
CA LEU A 129 1.23 18.78 16.93
C LEU A 129 2.49 18.17 17.55
N ILE A 130 3.47 17.74 16.74
CA ILE A 130 4.77 17.23 17.22
C ILE A 130 5.60 18.35 17.84
N GLU A 131 5.58 19.55 17.29
CA GLU A 131 6.27 20.71 17.89
C GLU A 131 5.67 21.07 19.25
N ASP A 132 4.35 21.06 19.36
CA ASP A 132 3.67 21.23 20.66
C ASP A 132 4.00 20.09 21.63
N PHE A 133 4.12 18.85 21.13
CA PHE A 133 4.50 17.71 21.96
C PHE A 133 5.92 17.83 22.50
N LYS A 134 6.86 18.33 21.69
CA LYS A 134 8.24 18.62 22.12
C LYS A 134 8.26 19.66 23.23
N PHE A 135 7.47 20.73 23.09
CA PHE A 135 7.32 21.72 24.15
C PHE A 135 6.87 21.05 25.46
N LEU A 136 5.76 20.30 25.43
CA LEU A 136 5.25 19.61 26.63
C LEU A 136 6.26 18.62 27.23
N SER A 137 7.08 17.96 26.40
CA SER A 137 8.09 17.02 26.88
C SER A 137 9.20 17.64 27.73
N ASN A 138 9.46 18.92 27.52
CA ASN A 138 10.43 19.68 28.32
C ASN A 138 9.81 20.14 29.65
N GLU A 139 8.50 20.38 29.66
CA GLU A 139 7.77 20.87 30.84
C GLU A 139 7.21 19.75 31.73
N LEU A 140 7.06 18.53 31.19
CA LEU A 140 6.39 17.41 31.86
C LEU A 140 7.27 16.16 31.91
N SER A 141 7.42 15.58 33.10
CA SER A 141 7.92 14.21 33.26
C SER A 141 6.78 13.19 33.15
N HIS A 142 6.40 12.84 31.92
CA HIS A 142 5.33 11.87 31.67
C HIS A 142 5.88 10.43 31.67
N PRO A 143 5.23 9.45 32.33
CA PRO A 143 5.74 8.08 32.40
C PRO A 143 5.70 7.30 31.08
N VAL A 144 4.94 7.78 30.09
CA VAL A 144 4.84 7.17 28.75
C VAL A 144 5.50 8.04 27.68
N PHE A 145 5.29 9.35 27.75
CA PHE A 145 5.67 10.29 26.69
C PHE A 145 7.03 10.88 27.04
N THR A 146 8.05 10.02 26.99
CA THR A 146 9.42 10.39 27.33
C THR A 146 10.07 11.15 26.17
N PRO A 147 11.15 11.91 26.42
CA PRO A 147 11.93 12.56 25.36
C PRO A 147 12.39 11.59 24.27
N GLU A 148 12.74 10.35 24.61
CA GLU A 148 13.14 9.32 23.64
C GLU A 148 11.99 8.92 22.73
N LEU A 149 10.78 8.75 23.27
CA LEU A 149 9.59 8.47 22.45
C LEU A 149 9.31 9.62 21.51
N ILE A 150 9.39 10.86 21.97
CA ILE A 150 9.09 12.03 21.15
C ILE A 150 10.13 12.23 20.04
N GLY A 151 11.42 12.00 20.33
CA GLY A 151 12.46 11.97 19.30
C GLY A 151 12.29 10.84 18.28
N PHE A 152 11.74 9.68 18.71
CA PHE A 152 11.33 8.64 17.78
C PHE A 152 10.15 9.07 16.92
N ILE A 153 9.10 9.67 17.49
CA ILE A 153 7.92 10.13 16.75
C ILE A 153 8.30 11.21 15.71
N GLU A 154 9.23 12.10 16.03
CA GLU A 154 9.76 13.05 15.05
C GLU A 154 10.42 12.34 13.86
N SER A 155 11.25 11.33 14.14
CA SER A 155 11.90 10.52 13.10
C SER A 155 10.87 9.74 12.27
N TYR A 156 9.86 9.17 12.94
CA TYR A 156 8.77 8.44 12.31
C TYR A 156 7.92 9.35 11.42
N ASN A 157 7.72 10.59 11.83
CA ASN A 157 6.98 11.55 11.07
C ASN A 157 7.77 12.07 9.85
N LYS A 158 9.10 12.17 9.91
CA LYS A 158 9.94 12.36 8.70
C LYS A 158 9.72 11.24 7.69
N TYR A 159 9.66 10.01 8.18
CA TYR A 159 9.34 8.85 7.36
C TYR A 159 7.95 9.00 6.70
N VAL A 160 6.89 9.32 7.47
CA VAL A 160 5.54 9.56 6.93
C VAL A 160 5.52 10.69 5.90
N ASN A 161 6.21 11.81 6.16
CA ASN A 161 6.36 12.92 5.22
C ASN A 161 6.95 12.43 3.87
N SER A 162 7.96 11.56 3.91
CA SER A 162 8.58 11.03 2.69
C SER A 162 7.67 10.12 1.87
N LEU A 163 6.68 9.47 2.50
CA LEU A 163 5.72 8.60 1.80
C LEU A 163 4.86 9.39 0.81
N LEU A 164 4.52 10.65 1.12
CA LEU A 164 3.79 11.53 0.21
C LEU A 164 4.54 11.71 -1.12
N PHE A 165 5.85 11.94 -1.05
CA PHE A 165 6.70 12.10 -2.22
C PHE A 165 6.90 10.79 -2.96
N LEU A 166 7.02 9.68 -2.22
CA LEU A 166 7.15 8.36 -2.83
C LEU A 166 5.90 8.02 -3.64
N SER A 167 4.71 8.23 -3.09
CA SER A 167 3.45 8.01 -3.81
C SER A 167 3.34 8.89 -5.05
N SER A 168 3.77 10.16 -4.94
CA SER A 168 3.84 11.06 -6.10
C SER A 168 4.78 10.53 -7.20
N ALA A 169 5.94 9.98 -6.82
CA ALA A 169 6.88 9.35 -7.75
C ALA A 169 6.36 8.03 -8.33
N GLN A 170 5.63 7.24 -7.55
CA GLN A 170 5.00 6.01 -8.04
C GLN A 170 3.89 6.32 -9.06
N ASN A 171 3.12 7.37 -8.83
CA ASN A 171 2.08 7.83 -9.76
C ASN A 171 2.67 8.32 -11.11
N SER A 172 3.91 8.83 -11.11
CA SER A 172 4.60 9.22 -12.36
C SER A 172 5.19 8.02 -13.13
N LYS A 173 5.21 6.82 -12.52
CA LYS A 173 5.80 5.58 -13.07
C LYS A 173 7.26 5.74 -13.52
N ASN A 174 7.98 6.71 -12.93
CA ASN A 174 9.39 6.97 -13.27
C ASN A 174 10.32 6.23 -12.30
N SER A 175 10.87 5.09 -12.73
CA SER A 175 11.72 4.23 -11.90
C SER A 175 12.91 4.96 -11.27
N LEU A 176 13.55 5.90 -11.98
CA LEU A 176 14.65 6.69 -11.43
C LEU A 176 14.17 7.62 -10.29
N GLN A 177 13.03 8.27 -10.45
CA GLN A 177 12.44 9.10 -9.39
C GLN A 177 12.03 8.25 -8.18
N ILE A 178 11.39 7.11 -8.41
CA ILE A 178 10.99 6.17 -7.34
C ILE A 178 12.23 5.71 -6.58
N THR A 179 13.32 5.37 -7.28
CA THR A 179 14.61 4.99 -6.67
C THR A 179 15.16 6.11 -5.78
N ARG A 180 15.21 7.34 -6.29
CA ARG A 180 15.77 8.50 -5.56
C ARG A 180 14.95 8.87 -4.32
N VAL A 181 13.63 8.83 -4.40
CA VAL A 181 12.75 9.14 -3.26
C VAL A 181 12.72 7.96 -2.28
N GLY A 182 12.69 6.73 -2.78
CA GLY A 182 12.77 5.52 -1.95
C GLY A 182 14.03 5.49 -1.08
N LEU A 183 15.17 5.95 -1.59
CA LEU A 183 16.39 6.13 -0.80
C LEU A 183 16.22 7.10 0.38
N VAL A 184 15.51 8.21 0.17
CA VAL A 184 15.22 9.18 1.24
C VAL A 184 14.30 8.55 2.29
N THR A 185 13.25 7.86 1.84
CA THR A 185 12.34 7.13 2.72
C THR A 185 13.08 6.08 3.56
N LEU A 186 13.99 5.32 2.94
CA LEU A 186 14.83 4.35 3.65
C LEU A 186 15.77 5.01 4.66
N ASN A 187 16.33 6.19 4.34
CA ASN A 187 17.19 6.92 5.27
C ASN A 187 16.42 7.38 6.52
N TYR A 188 15.23 7.95 6.37
CA TYR A 188 14.39 8.30 7.53
C TYR A 188 13.93 7.08 8.32
N LEU A 189 13.70 5.95 7.65
CA LEU A 189 13.39 4.70 8.35
C LEU A 189 14.59 4.17 9.15
N ARG A 190 15.82 4.38 8.68
CA ARG A 190 17.03 4.07 9.47
C ARG A 190 17.21 5.01 10.67
N GLU A 191 16.80 6.27 10.56
CA GLU A 191 16.70 7.15 11.74
C GLU A 191 15.71 6.56 12.77
N CYS A 192 14.56 6.06 12.31
CA CYS A 192 13.61 5.35 13.17
C CYS A 192 14.23 4.09 13.80
N GLU A 193 14.97 3.29 13.03
CA GLU A 193 15.66 2.09 13.51
C GLU A 193 16.71 2.40 14.58
N ALA A 194 17.43 3.52 14.45
CA ALA A 194 18.35 3.96 15.49
C ALA A 194 17.61 4.46 16.74
N ALA A 195 16.53 5.22 16.55
CA ALA A 195 15.75 5.78 17.65
C ALA A 195 14.95 4.72 18.43
N VAL A 196 14.39 3.71 17.75
CA VAL A 196 13.56 2.67 18.38
C VAL A 196 14.35 1.89 19.44
N ARG A 197 15.66 1.70 19.25
CA ARG A 197 16.54 0.99 20.20
C ARG A 197 16.60 1.66 21.59
N ARG A 198 16.29 2.96 21.67
CA ARG A 198 16.28 3.76 22.91
C ARG A 198 14.93 3.74 23.63
N LEU A 199 13.87 3.26 22.98
CA LEU A 199 12.54 3.19 23.57
C LEU A 199 12.46 2.09 24.63
N ASN A 200 11.43 2.13 25.47
CA ASN A 200 11.18 1.05 26.43
C ASN A 200 10.70 -0.24 25.73
N GLU A 201 10.63 -1.34 26.48
CA GLU A 201 10.34 -2.66 25.89
C GLU A 201 8.98 -2.76 25.19
N SER A 202 7.91 -2.20 25.76
CA SER A 202 6.58 -2.24 25.15
C SER A 202 6.52 -1.44 23.86
N GLN A 203 7.12 -0.25 23.84
CA GLN A 203 7.24 0.59 22.64
C GLN A 203 8.10 -0.09 21.57
N ARG A 204 9.24 -0.68 21.94
CA ARG A 204 10.10 -1.44 21.01
C ARG A 204 9.37 -2.61 20.40
N THR A 205 8.64 -3.37 21.22
CA THR A 205 7.87 -4.53 20.77
C THR A 205 6.81 -4.13 19.74
N TYR A 206 6.21 -2.94 19.90
CA TYR A 206 5.24 -2.40 18.94
C TYR A 206 5.89 -1.99 17.61
N PHE A 207 6.97 -1.20 17.65
CA PHE A 207 7.53 -0.59 16.44
C PHE A 207 8.57 -1.42 15.69
N SER A 208 9.41 -2.21 16.38
CA SER A 208 10.57 -2.86 15.76
C SER A 208 10.18 -3.81 14.61
N PRO A 209 9.18 -4.69 14.75
CA PRO A 209 8.80 -5.61 13.67
C PRO A 209 8.35 -4.89 12.39
N PHE A 210 7.66 -3.76 12.55
CA PHE A 210 7.27 -2.90 11.44
C PHE A 210 8.48 -2.26 10.77
N ILE A 211 9.37 -1.64 11.54
CA ILE A 211 10.57 -0.97 11.02
C ILE A 211 11.44 -1.98 10.27
N ASP A 212 11.70 -3.14 10.85
CA ASP A 212 12.51 -4.19 10.24
C ASP A 212 11.92 -4.66 8.90
N SER A 213 10.59 -4.85 8.85
CA SER A 213 9.88 -5.23 7.63
C SER A 213 9.95 -4.13 6.57
N MET A 214 9.75 -2.87 6.95
CA MET A 214 9.80 -1.75 6.01
C MET A 214 11.22 -1.50 5.48
N VAL A 215 12.27 -1.72 6.29
CA VAL A 215 13.67 -1.64 5.81
C VAL A 215 13.89 -2.69 4.72
N LYS A 216 13.38 -3.91 4.90
CA LYS A 216 13.44 -4.97 3.88
C LYS A 216 12.65 -4.61 2.63
N TYR A 217 11.42 -4.12 2.79
CA TYR A 217 10.57 -3.66 1.69
C TYR A 217 11.26 -2.57 0.85
N TYR A 218 11.75 -1.50 1.47
CA TYR A 218 12.34 -0.38 0.72
C TYR A 218 13.66 -0.73 0.07
N ASN A 219 14.52 -1.53 0.71
CA ASN A 219 15.67 -2.08 0.01
C ASN A 219 15.22 -2.87 -1.23
N GLY A 220 14.18 -3.71 -1.11
CA GLY A 220 13.63 -4.44 -2.25
C GLY A 220 13.14 -3.51 -3.36
N LEU A 221 12.33 -2.51 -3.02
CA LEU A 221 11.73 -1.56 -3.96
C LEU A 221 12.79 -0.74 -4.71
N ILE A 222 13.77 -0.18 -4.00
CA ILE A 222 14.83 0.65 -4.58
C ILE A 222 15.63 -0.14 -5.62
N TYR A 223 16.02 -1.37 -5.29
CA TYR A 223 16.81 -2.21 -6.19
C TYR A 223 15.97 -2.79 -7.34
N PHE A 224 14.67 -3.01 -7.12
CA PHE A 224 13.74 -3.39 -8.19
C PHE A 224 13.60 -2.27 -9.22
N GLU A 225 13.34 -1.04 -8.78
CA GLU A 225 13.18 0.10 -9.68
C GLU A 225 14.48 0.52 -10.36
N ALA A 226 15.61 0.47 -9.65
CA ALA A 226 16.93 0.67 -10.26
C ALA A 226 17.19 -0.38 -11.36
N GLY A 227 16.86 -1.65 -11.10
CA GLY A 227 16.97 -2.70 -12.10
C GLY A 227 16.09 -2.44 -13.32
N ASN A 228 14.83 -2.05 -13.12
CA ASN A 228 13.89 -1.70 -14.19
C ASN A 228 14.39 -0.53 -15.04
N ASP A 229 14.94 0.51 -14.42
CA ASP A 229 15.53 1.66 -15.11
C ASP A 229 16.70 1.24 -16.02
N GLN A 230 17.59 0.38 -15.55
CA GLN A 230 18.72 -0.11 -16.35
C GLN A 230 18.26 -1.03 -17.49
N VAL A 231 17.32 -1.94 -17.23
CA VAL A 231 16.74 -2.81 -18.27
C VAL A 231 16.02 -1.97 -19.33
N GLY A 232 15.29 -0.93 -18.92
CA GLY A 232 14.66 0.03 -19.84
C GLY A 232 15.66 0.78 -20.73
N LYS A 233 16.91 0.93 -20.27
CA LYS A 233 18.04 1.47 -21.05
C LYS A 233 18.83 0.41 -21.83
N ALA A 234 18.31 -0.82 -21.91
CA ALA A 234 18.98 -1.98 -22.50
C ALA A 234 20.32 -2.36 -21.83
N GLU A 235 20.55 -1.95 -20.58
CA GLU A 235 21.74 -2.31 -19.79
C GLU A 235 21.46 -3.56 -18.91
N TYR A 236 21.12 -4.69 -19.56
CA TYR A 236 20.64 -5.91 -18.90
C TYR A 236 21.58 -6.47 -17.82
N GLY A 237 22.89 -6.43 -18.04
CA GLY A 237 23.89 -6.91 -17.06
C GLY A 237 23.85 -6.10 -15.76
N LYS A 238 23.74 -4.77 -15.86
CA LYS A 238 23.58 -3.89 -14.69
C LYS A 238 22.22 -4.10 -14.03
N GLY A 239 21.14 -4.18 -14.82
CA GLY A 239 19.80 -4.45 -14.30
C GLY A 239 19.75 -5.74 -13.47
N LEU A 240 20.35 -6.81 -13.97
CA LEU A 240 20.44 -8.08 -13.28
C LEU A 240 21.24 -8.00 -11.97
N SER A 241 22.35 -7.26 -11.96
CA SER A 241 23.14 -7.04 -10.74
C SER A 241 22.35 -6.28 -9.65
N TYR A 242 21.49 -5.32 -10.03
CA TYR A 242 20.60 -4.63 -9.11
C TYR A 242 19.54 -5.59 -8.52
N TYR A 243 18.85 -6.39 -9.34
CA TYR A 243 17.86 -7.34 -8.83
C TYR A 243 18.46 -8.35 -7.84
N ARG A 244 19.66 -8.88 -8.15
CA ARG A 244 20.39 -9.80 -7.25
C ARG A 244 20.76 -9.13 -5.94
N ARG A 245 21.20 -7.87 -5.97
CA ARG A 245 21.47 -7.10 -4.74
C ARG A 245 20.20 -6.88 -3.91
N GLY A 246 19.08 -6.55 -4.55
CA GLY A 246 17.77 -6.44 -3.91
C GLY A 246 17.35 -7.73 -3.20
N LEU A 247 17.47 -8.88 -3.87
CA LEU A 247 17.18 -10.20 -3.29
C LEU A 247 18.05 -10.52 -2.06
N ARG A 248 19.35 -10.18 -2.09
CA ARG A 248 20.23 -10.34 -0.94
C ARG A 248 19.80 -9.50 0.26
N LEU A 249 19.37 -8.26 0.01
CA LEU A 249 18.99 -7.32 1.06
C LEU A 249 17.62 -7.64 1.67
N ILE A 250 16.65 -8.09 0.86
CA ILE A 250 15.31 -8.47 1.33
C ILE A 250 15.29 -9.85 2.00
N ASN A 251 16.33 -10.67 1.81
CA ASN A 251 16.42 -12.01 2.40
C ASN A 251 16.13 -12.03 3.91
N GLY A 252 15.43 -13.07 4.36
CA GLY A 252 15.06 -13.29 5.75
C GLY A 252 13.85 -12.48 6.21
N PHE A 253 13.13 -11.79 5.31
CA PHE A 253 11.91 -11.07 5.67
C PHE A 253 10.82 -12.00 6.24
N GLU A 254 10.81 -13.27 5.84
CA GLU A 254 9.85 -14.28 6.31
C GLU A 254 9.99 -14.59 7.81
N LYS A 255 11.14 -14.24 8.40
CA LYS A 255 11.40 -14.41 9.84
C LYS A 255 10.86 -13.26 10.68
N ILE A 256 10.41 -12.17 10.04
CA ILE A 256 9.91 -10.98 10.73
C ILE A 256 8.41 -11.14 10.93
N THR A 257 7.98 -11.24 12.19
CA THR A 257 6.55 -11.30 12.54
C THR A 257 6.00 -9.89 12.71
N CYS A 258 5.51 -9.29 11.62
CA CYS A 258 4.82 -8.00 11.66
C CYS A 258 3.31 -8.21 11.83
N ALA A 259 2.71 -7.60 12.86
CA ALA A 259 1.27 -7.69 13.12
C ALA A 259 0.40 -7.04 12.03
N GLN A 260 1.00 -6.23 11.16
CA GLN A 260 0.33 -5.43 10.14
C GLN A 260 0.37 -6.18 8.81
N SER A 261 -0.74 -6.84 8.46
CA SER A 261 -0.82 -7.75 7.32
C SER A 261 -0.54 -7.08 5.97
N ASN A 262 -0.91 -5.81 5.82
CA ASN A 262 -0.61 -5.00 4.63
C ASN A 262 0.91 -4.83 4.42
N VAL A 263 1.67 -4.61 5.49
CA VAL A 263 3.14 -4.46 5.45
C VAL A 263 3.81 -5.78 5.10
N ALA A 264 3.40 -6.88 5.75
CA ALA A 264 3.90 -8.22 5.45
C ALA A 264 3.61 -8.61 3.99
N THR A 265 2.39 -8.30 3.51
CA THR A 265 1.97 -8.55 2.12
C THR A 265 2.78 -7.73 1.13
N ALA A 266 2.96 -6.42 1.36
CA ALA A 266 3.76 -5.56 0.49
C ALA A 266 5.22 -6.05 0.38
N THR A 267 5.81 -6.46 1.50
CA THR A 267 7.17 -7.02 1.54
C THR A 267 7.28 -8.32 0.72
N LYS A 268 6.30 -9.20 0.85
CA LYS A 268 6.23 -10.44 0.07
C LYS A 268 6.03 -10.18 -1.43
N ILE A 269 5.19 -9.21 -1.79
CA ILE A 269 4.95 -8.82 -3.18
C ILE A 269 6.24 -8.33 -3.81
N ILE A 270 6.96 -7.40 -3.18
CA ILE A 270 8.19 -6.87 -3.77
C ILE A 270 9.30 -7.94 -3.84
N ALA A 271 9.40 -8.85 -2.86
CA ALA A 271 10.31 -9.98 -2.93
C ALA A 271 10.00 -10.91 -4.13
N THR A 272 8.71 -11.16 -4.37
CA THR A 272 8.25 -11.98 -5.51
C THR A 272 8.52 -11.27 -6.84
N ALA A 273 8.25 -9.96 -6.92
CA ALA A 273 8.51 -9.15 -8.11
C ALA A 273 10.00 -9.13 -8.46
N LEU A 274 10.88 -8.92 -7.47
CA LEU A 274 12.33 -9.01 -7.63
C LEU A 274 12.77 -10.36 -8.17
N LYS A 275 12.28 -11.47 -7.59
CA LYS A 275 12.64 -12.82 -8.03
C LYS A 275 12.18 -13.08 -9.46
N SER A 276 10.97 -12.65 -9.81
CA SER A 276 10.44 -12.80 -11.17
C SER A 276 11.24 -11.98 -12.18
N ALA A 277 11.60 -10.74 -11.84
CA ALA A 277 12.39 -9.88 -12.71
C ALA A 277 13.81 -10.43 -12.90
N GLU A 278 14.48 -10.87 -11.82
CA GLU A 278 15.80 -11.49 -11.87
C GLU A 278 15.80 -12.72 -12.79
N MET A 279 14.86 -13.65 -12.60
CA MET A 279 14.78 -14.88 -13.39
C MET A 279 14.56 -14.59 -14.87
N LYS A 280 13.66 -13.65 -15.18
CA LYS A 280 13.37 -13.25 -16.56
C LYS A 280 14.61 -12.62 -17.20
N THR A 281 15.19 -11.61 -16.56
CA THR A 281 16.35 -10.89 -17.09
C THR A 281 17.58 -11.77 -17.19
N ASP A 282 17.80 -12.72 -16.28
CA ASP A 282 18.88 -13.70 -16.38
C ASP A 282 18.70 -14.65 -17.57
N SER A 283 17.47 -15.14 -17.79
CA SER A 283 17.13 -15.96 -18.96
C SER A 283 17.36 -15.19 -20.26
N ASP A 284 16.85 -13.96 -20.35
CA ASP A 284 17.00 -13.12 -21.54
C ASP A 284 18.47 -12.76 -21.77
N ASN A 285 19.23 -12.44 -20.71
CA ASN A 285 20.65 -12.18 -20.82
C ASN A 285 21.42 -13.40 -21.31
N LYS A 286 21.13 -14.61 -20.81
CA LYS A 286 21.80 -15.84 -21.26
C LYS A 286 21.47 -16.22 -22.70
N ARG A 287 20.24 -15.96 -23.16
CA ARG A 287 19.75 -16.43 -24.47
C ARG A 287 19.89 -15.42 -25.60
N ILE A 288 19.81 -14.14 -25.27
CA ILE A 288 19.69 -13.06 -26.27
C ILE A 288 20.88 -12.12 -26.19
N TYR A 289 21.14 -11.53 -25.01
CA TYR A 289 22.06 -10.39 -24.91
C TYR A 289 23.52 -10.79 -24.68
N SER A 290 23.75 -11.88 -23.94
CA SER A 290 25.06 -12.40 -23.52
C SER A 290 26.00 -11.33 -22.95
N VAL A 291 25.46 -10.34 -22.22
CA VAL A 291 26.27 -9.26 -21.65
C VAL A 291 26.82 -9.64 -20.27
N PHE A 292 28.00 -9.09 -19.94
CA PHE A 292 28.63 -9.26 -18.64
C PHE A 292 27.73 -8.74 -17.50
N VAL A 293 27.69 -9.49 -16.40
CA VAL A 293 26.91 -9.16 -15.20
C VAL A 293 27.89 -8.82 -14.07
N PRO A 294 27.94 -7.57 -13.61
CA PRO A 294 28.77 -7.20 -12.46
C PRO A 294 28.37 -7.97 -11.19
N ASP A 295 29.36 -8.34 -10.36
CA ASP A 295 29.12 -9.00 -9.06
C ASP A 295 28.39 -8.08 -8.07
N ASP A 296 28.76 -6.80 -8.11
CA ASP A 296 28.11 -5.71 -7.41
C ASP A 296 27.52 -4.70 -8.40
N PRO A 297 26.30 -4.21 -8.13
CA PRO A 297 25.69 -3.23 -9.00
C PRO A 297 26.44 -1.90 -8.97
N PRO A 298 26.28 -1.05 -10.00
CA PRO A 298 26.72 0.33 -9.95
C PRO A 298 26.13 1.07 -8.74
N ASP A 299 26.74 2.20 -8.38
CA ASP A 299 26.22 3.06 -7.34
C ASP A 299 24.81 3.55 -7.66
N LEU A 300 23.94 3.48 -6.66
CA LEU A 300 22.60 4.02 -6.75
C LEU A 300 22.65 5.54 -6.98
N PRO A 301 21.65 6.12 -7.67
CA PRO A 301 21.58 7.56 -7.86
C PRO A 301 21.55 8.28 -6.52
N GLN A 302 22.07 9.51 -6.49
CA GLN A 302 22.00 10.35 -5.29
C GLN A 302 20.55 10.50 -4.80
N PRO A 303 20.29 10.36 -3.49
CA PRO A 303 18.96 10.52 -2.93
C PRO A 303 18.37 11.89 -3.28
N PHE A 304 17.05 11.95 -3.41
CA PHE A 304 16.37 13.22 -3.60
C PHE A 304 16.60 14.13 -2.38
N LYS A 305 16.85 15.42 -2.58
CA LYS A 305 16.95 16.38 -1.46
C LYS A 305 15.56 16.87 -1.12
N LEU A 306 14.93 16.29 -0.10
CA LEU A 306 13.70 16.86 0.45
C LEU A 306 14.07 18.06 1.33
N PRO A 307 13.44 19.24 1.14
CA PRO A 307 13.48 20.26 2.18
C PRO A 307 12.84 19.65 3.44
N PHE A 308 13.45 19.85 4.60
CA PHE A 308 12.84 19.43 5.86
C PHE A 308 12.55 20.66 6.74
N PRO A 309 11.30 20.84 7.22
CA PRO A 309 10.14 20.00 6.95
C PRO A 309 9.70 20.06 5.47
N ALA A 310 9.25 18.93 4.92
CA ALA A 310 8.84 18.86 3.51
C ALA A 310 7.41 19.39 3.28
N VAL A 311 6.64 19.39 4.36
CA VAL A 311 5.33 20.01 4.48
C VAL A 311 5.42 20.93 5.69
N ASP A 312 5.11 22.21 5.54
CA ASP A 312 5.18 23.14 6.67
C ASP A 312 4.13 22.77 7.74
N PRO A 313 4.46 22.95 9.04
CA PRO A 313 3.48 22.80 10.11
C PRO A 313 2.28 23.72 9.92
N THR A 314 1.07 23.22 10.19
CA THR A 314 -0.14 24.04 10.15
C THR A 314 -0.08 25.14 11.23
N PRO A 315 -0.03 26.44 10.85
CA PRO A 315 0.25 27.50 11.81
C PRO A 315 -0.77 27.61 12.95
N ASN A 316 -2.05 27.36 12.67
CA ASN A 316 -3.11 27.44 13.66
C ASN A 316 -3.02 26.34 14.73
N LEU A 317 -2.30 25.25 14.44
CA LEU A 317 -2.06 24.15 15.37
C LEU A 317 -0.72 24.27 16.09
N LEU A 318 0.02 25.37 15.93
CA LEU A 318 1.21 25.65 16.73
C LEU A 318 0.80 26.37 18.02
N ILE A 319 0.34 25.60 19.00
CA ILE A 319 -0.26 26.13 20.22
C ILE A 319 0.80 26.87 21.06
N PHE A 320 2.03 26.35 21.15
CA PHE A 320 3.05 26.89 22.05
C PHE A 320 4.10 27.79 21.40
N ILE A 321 4.13 27.90 20.07
CA ILE A 321 5.15 28.68 19.35
C ILE A 321 4.56 30.06 18.97
N THR A 322 4.62 31.01 19.91
CA THR A 322 4.13 32.40 19.72
C THR A 322 5.20 33.42 19.32
N ASN A 323 6.41 32.99 18.93
CA ASN A 323 7.54 33.90 18.70
C ASN A 323 7.81 34.22 17.22
N GLY A 324 6.77 34.59 16.47
CA GLY A 324 6.91 35.21 15.15
C GLY A 324 6.00 36.43 15.04
N PRO A 325 6.41 37.53 14.37
CA PRO A 325 5.53 38.68 14.15
C PRO A 325 4.32 38.20 13.35
N VAL A 326 3.17 38.17 14.02
CA VAL A 326 1.88 37.82 13.43
C VAL A 326 1.52 38.89 12.42
N GLY A 327 1.94 38.69 11.17
CA GLY A 327 1.48 39.46 10.03
C GLY A 327 0.04 39.10 9.74
N GLY A 328 -0.88 39.96 10.17
CA GLY A 328 -2.19 40.13 9.54
C GLY A 328 -3.30 39.19 9.99
N GLY A 329 -4.03 39.62 11.03
CA GLY A 329 -5.50 39.60 11.08
C GLY A 329 -6.21 38.29 10.73
N TYR A 330 -6.39 37.43 11.73
CA TYR A 330 -7.58 36.61 11.83
C TYR A 330 -8.17 36.81 13.22
N GLU A 331 -9.23 37.60 13.30
CA GLU A 331 -10.10 37.68 14.47
C GLU A 331 -10.78 36.32 14.68
N THR A 332 -10.14 35.44 15.43
CA THR A 332 -10.82 34.33 16.10
C THR A 332 -11.61 34.91 17.27
N ASN A 333 -12.89 35.15 17.04
CA ASN A 333 -13.87 35.42 18.09
C ASN A 333 -13.84 34.30 19.15
N ILE A 334 -13.22 34.61 20.29
CA ILE A 334 -13.41 33.88 21.56
C ILE A 334 -14.57 34.59 22.28
N PRO A 335 -15.57 33.88 22.83
CA PRO A 335 -16.72 34.51 23.46
C PRO A 335 -16.30 35.36 24.66
N SER A 336 -16.77 36.61 24.71
CA SER A 336 -16.75 37.42 25.93
C SER A 336 -18.16 37.95 26.20
N ILE A 337 -18.72 37.45 27.30
CA ILE A 337 -19.63 38.02 28.32
C ILE A 337 -20.56 39.20 27.92
N PRO A 338 -21.84 39.22 28.34
CA PRO A 338 -22.92 39.99 27.72
C PRO A 338 -22.87 41.51 27.96
N GLY A 339 -23.20 42.25 26.90
CA GLY A 339 -23.72 43.63 26.98
C GLY A 339 -22.93 44.65 26.18
N THR A 340 -23.35 44.90 24.93
CA THR A 340 -23.56 46.24 24.34
C THR A 340 -23.97 46.10 22.87
N SER A 341 -25.12 46.69 22.55
CA SER A 341 -25.71 46.77 21.22
C SER A 341 -25.06 47.89 20.41
N ASN A 342 -24.84 47.67 19.10
CA ASN A 342 -25.47 48.47 18.03
C ASN A 342 -24.83 48.18 16.65
N SER A 343 -25.72 47.86 15.70
CA SER A 343 -25.58 48.11 14.25
C SER A 343 -26.69 49.14 13.90
N PRO A 344 -26.74 49.84 12.74
CA PRO A 344 -26.19 49.38 11.45
C PRO A 344 -25.77 50.44 10.37
N GLN A 345 -25.21 49.91 9.27
CA GLN A 345 -25.29 50.30 7.84
C GLN A 345 -24.22 51.20 7.13
N PRO A 346 -24.04 51.01 5.78
CA PRO A 346 -22.88 51.39 4.92
C PRO A 346 -23.17 52.67 4.07
N PRO A 347 -22.51 53.07 2.93
CA PRO A 347 -21.39 52.53 2.10
C PRO A 347 -20.34 53.58 1.60
N VAL A 348 -19.45 53.26 0.63
CA VAL A 348 -19.14 54.00 -0.65
C VAL A 348 -17.73 53.73 -1.24
N ASN A 349 -17.72 53.56 -2.58
CA ASN A 349 -16.68 53.45 -3.64
C ASN A 349 -15.47 54.42 -3.64
N ALA A 350 -14.33 53.96 -4.22
CA ALA A 350 -13.36 54.70 -5.08
C ALA A 350 -12.20 53.76 -5.50
N HIS A 351 -11.45 53.84 -6.61
CA HIS A 351 -11.38 54.61 -7.87
C HIS A 351 -10.32 53.91 -8.78
N GLN A 352 -10.50 53.92 -10.11
CA GLN A 352 -9.49 53.61 -11.14
C GLN A 352 -8.78 54.88 -11.64
N PRO A 353 -7.62 54.78 -12.33
CA PRO A 353 -7.18 55.80 -13.29
C PRO A 353 -6.96 55.27 -14.73
N PRO A 354 -6.84 56.17 -15.73
CA PRO A 354 -7.34 55.95 -17.09
C PRO A 354 -6.28 55.65 -18.17
N PHE A 355 -6.78 55.14 -19.30
CA PHE A 355 -6.09 54.94 -20.58
C PHE A 355 -5.98 56.23 -21.42
N GLN A 356 -4.92 56.33 -22.23
CA GLN A 356 -4.92 57.07 -23.50
C GLN A 356 -4.15 56.35 -24.63
N PRO A 357 -4.47 56.61 -25.92
CA PRO A 357 -4.14 55.74 -27.07
C PRO A 357 -3.25 56.39 -28.16
N GLY A 358 -2.65 55.59 -29.06
CA GLY A 358 -2.26 56.10 -30.40
C GLY A 358 -1.18 55.37 -31.22
N TYR A 359 -1.63 54.70 -32.30
CA TYR A 359 -1.04 54.55 -33.66
C TYR A 359 0.23 53.69 -33.92
N PRO A 360 0.54 53.32 -35.19
CA PRO A 360 -0.27 52.53 -36.13
C PRO A 360 0.52 51.34 -36.76
N GLN A 361 -0.20 50.38 -37.35
CA GLN A 361 0.35 49.33 -38.21
C GLN A 361 0.47 49.81 -39.66
N THR A 362 1.53 49.37 -40.36
CA THR A 362 1.53 49.21 -41.82
C THR A 362 2.22 47.90 -42.26
N PRO A 363 1.86 47.35 -43.43
CA PRO A 363 2.21 46.01 -43.91
C PRO A 363 3.25 46.04 -45.05
N ASN A 364 3.98 44.94 -45.29
CA ASN A 364 4.12 44.32 -46.62
C ASN A 364 5.17 43.18 -46.71
N GLN A 365 4.76 42.15 -47.47
CA GLN A 365 5.47 41.44 -48.54
C GLN A 365 6.61 40.43 -48.23
N ASP A 366 6.26 39.17 -48.50
CA ASP A 366 7.02 38.07 -49.14
C ASP A 366 7.78 38.54 -50.43
N PRO A 367 8.75 37.81 -51.06
CA PRO A 367 8.74 36.35 -51.27
C PRO A 367 10.09 35.60 -51.38
N SER A 368 9.97 34.26 -51.46
CA SER A 368 10.68 33.34 -52.39
C SER A 368 11.73 32.35 -51.85
N GLY A 369 11.51 31.06 -52.16
CA GLY A 369 12.56 30.13 -52.59
C GLY A 369 12.58 28.71 -51.98
N GLY A 370 12.00 27.71 -52.68
CA GLY A 370 12.48 26.31 -52.61
C GLY A 370 11.44 25.17 -52.73
N PRO A 371 11.47 24.36 -53.82
CA PRO A 371 10.75 23.07 -53.98
C PRO A 371 11.75 21.86 -54.03
N PRO A 372 11.36 20.60 -54.36
CA PRO A 372 10.07 19.91 -54.30
C PRO A 372 10.13 18.53 -53.55
N PHE A 373 8.94 17.94 -53.39
CA PHE A 373 8.66 16.56 -52.94
C PHE A 373 9.22 15.45 -53.86
N GLN A 374 9.56 14.31 -53.26
CA GLN A 374 9.50 12.98 -53.89
C GLN A 374 8.77 11.97 -52.98
N PRO A 375 7.97 11.03 -53.53
CA PRO A 375 7.32 9.96 -52.79
C PRO A 375 8.08 8.62 -52.92
N GLY A 376 8.17 7.84 -51.85
CA GLY A 376 8.69 6.47 -51.93
C GLY A 376 8.73 5.73 -50.59
N TYR A 377 7.64 5.04 -50.25
CA TYR A 377 7.67 3.92 -49.29
C TYR A 377 7.08 2.68 -49.98
N PRO A 378 7.81 1.55 -50.07
CA PRO A 378 7.22 0.25 -50.25
C PRO A 378 7.06 -0.47 -48.90
N GLN A 379 5.80 -0.80 -48.62
CA GLN A 379 5.29 -2.02 -47.99
C GLN A 379 6.08 -2.67 -46.83
N THR A 380 5.51 -2.56 -45.63
CA THR A 380 5.68 -3.51 -44.54
C THR A 380 4.65 -4.65 -44.65
N PRO A 381 5.03 -5.94 -44.53
CA PRO A 381 4.08 -7.00 -44.22
C PRO A 381 3.94 -7.16 -42.71
N ASN A 382 2.68 -7.05 -42.27
CA ASN A 382 2.14 -7.46 -40.98
C ASN A 382 2.49 -8.94 -40.66
N GLN A 383 3.03 -9.17 -39.47
CA GLN A 383 2.34 -9.78 -38.30
C GLN A 383 1.97 -11.25 -38.46
N ASP A 384 2.73 -12.08 -37.74
CA ASP A 384 2.37 -13.44 -37.36
C ASP A 384 1.59 -13.41 -36.02
N PRO A 385 0.66 -14.35 -35.78
CA PRO A 385 -0.24 -14.34 -34.64
C PRO A 385 0.17 -15.27 -33.49
N SER A 386 -0.19 -14.84 -32.27
CA SER A 386 -0.66 -15.63 -31.11
C SER A 386 -0.05 -17.01 -30.81
N GLY A 387 0.75 -17.08 -29.74
CA GLY A 387 0.86 -18.25 -28.87
C GLY A 387 0.08 -18.04 -27.57
N GLY A 388 -1.15 -18.57 -27.50
CA GLY A 388 -1.92 -18.66 -26.25
C GLY A 388 -1.52 -19.89 -25.42
N PRO A 389 -1.53 -19.84 -24.09
CA PRO A 389 -1.30 -21.01 -23.23
C PRO A 389 -2.52 -21.96 -23.20
N PRO A 390 -2.32 -23.25 -22.87
CA PRO A 390 -3.32 -24.31 -23.04
C PRO A 390 -4.55 -24.15 -22.12
N VAL A 391 -5.73 -24.41 -22.68
CA VAL A 391 -7.00 -24.53 -21.97
C VAL A 391 -7.20 -25.99 -21.54
N PHE A 392 -7.32 -26.24 -20.24
CA PHE A 392 -7.72 -27.54 -19.68
C PHE A 392 -9.25 -27.67 -19.67
N THR A 393 -9.78 -28.70 -20.32
CA THR A 393 -11.18 -29.12 -20.18
C THR A 393 -11.28 -30.29 -19.20
N PRO A 394 -12.19 -30.25 -18.20
CA PRO A 394 -12.49 -31.43 -17.40
C PRO A 394 -13.46 -32.35 -18.16
N MET A 395 -13.11 -33.63 -18.17
CA MET A 395 -13.89 -34.73 -18.72
C MET A 395 -14.96 -35.15 -17.69
N ASN A 396 -16.24 -35.04 -18.06
CA ASN A 396 -17.37 -35.50 -17.24
C ASN A 396 -17.49 -37.03 -17.32
N GLY A 397 -17.37 -37.72 -16.18
CA GLY A 397 -17.79 -39.10 -15.96
C GLY A 397 -18.88 -39.18 -14.88
N PRO A 398 -19.82 -40.15 -14.94
CA PRO A 398 -21.01 -40.19 -14.09
C PRO A 398 -20.71 -40.63 -12.64
N PRO A 399 -21.58 -40.30 -11.67
CA PRO A 399 -21.29 -40.41 -10.25
C PRO A 399 -21.46 -41.83 -9.71
N SER A 400 -20.48 -42.32 -8.95
CA SER A 400 -20.63 -43.47 -8.06
C SER A 400 -20.60 -43.03 -6.59
N ASN A 401 -21.65 -43.41 -5.86
CA ASN A 401 -21.80 -43.31 -4.40
C ASN A 401 -20.56 -43.76 -3.63
N GLY A 402 -20.20 -43.01 -2.57
CA GLY A 402 -19.29 -43.52 -1.54
C GLY A 402 -18.64 -42.43 -0.70
N SER A 403 -18.99 -42.39 0.58
CA SER A 403 -18.40 -41.59 1.65
C SER A 403 -16.87 -41.70 1.76
N GLY A 404 -16.17 -40.57 1.88
CA GLY A 404 -14.81 -40.54 2.45
C GLY A 404 -13.93 -39.36 1.99
N ALA A 405 -13.56 -38.50 2.95
CA ALA A 405 -12.42 -37.56 3.00
C ALA A 405 -12.13 -36.60 1.80
N PRO A 406 -11.70 -35.34 2.07
CA PRO A 406 -11.27 -34.44 1.01
C PRO A 406 -9.94 -34.90 0.37
N PRO A 407 -9.76 -34.72 -0.97
CA PRO A 407 -8.56 -35.16 -1.67
C PRO A 407 -7.34 -34.30 -1.32
N VAL A 408 -6.24 -34.96 -0.96
CA VAL A 408 -4.91 -34.35 -0.84
C VAL A 408 -4.26 -34.36 -2.22
N PHE A 409 -3.97 -33.18 -2.77
CA PHE A 409 -3.19 -33.03 -4.00
C PHE A 409 -1.70 -33.25 -3.70
N THR A 410 -1.12 -34.31 -4.27
CA THR A 410 0.34 -34.47 -4.41
C THR A 410 0.69 -34.47 -5.90
N PRO A 411 1.58 -33.58 -6.37
CA PRO A 411 2.03 -33.61 -7.75
C PRO A 411 2.94 -34.83 -7.96
N GLN A 412 2.55 -35.67 -8.91
CA GLN A 412 3.27 -36.85 -9.34
C GLN A 412 4.49 -36.42 -10.18
N PHE A 413 5.66 -36.35 -9.56
CA PHE A 413 6.94 -36.20 -10.27
C PHE A 413 7.59 -37.56 -10.47
N GLY A 414 8.03 -37.81 -11.70
CA GLY A 414 8.74 -39.01 -12.12
C GLY A 414 10.01 -39.24 -11.30
N ASN A 415 10.19 -40.51 -10.94
CA ASN A 415 11.34 -41.07 -10.26
C ASN A 415 12.63 -40.88 -11.11
N PRO A 416 13.75 -40.50 -10.50
CA PRO A 416 14.87 -41.44 -10.53
C PRO A 416 15.55 -41.62 -9.16
N ALA A 417 15.76 -42.90 -8.84
CA ALA A 417 16.71 -43.52 -7.92
C ALA A 417 17.63 -42.60 -7.10
N GLY A 418 17.54 -42.74 -5.76
CA GLY A 418 18.55 -42.27 -4.81
C GLY A 418 17.96 -41.87 -3.46
N GLY A 419 17.49 -42.82 -2.67
CA GLY A 419 16.98 -42.55 -1.32
C GLY A 419 18.11 -42.22 -0.32
N PRO A 420 17.94 -41.26 0.59
CA PRO A 420 18.86 -41.03 1.70
C PRO A 420 18.65 -42.05 2.84
N PRO A 421 19.68 -42.35 3.65
CA PRO A 421 19.59 -43.38 4.68
C PRO A 421 18.70 -42.97 5.85
N VAL A 422 17.91 -43.94 6.31
CA VAL A 422 17.06 -43.87 7.52
C VAL A 422 17.95 -44.01 8.76
N PHE A 423 17.99 -42.98 9.61
CA PHE A 423 18.56 -43.10 10.95
C PHE A 423 17.49 -43.62 11.93
N THR A 424 17.73 -44.82 12.46
CA THR A 424 17.01 -45.41 13.58
C THR A 424 17.55 -44.80 14.89
N PRO A 425 16.73 -44.24 15.80
CA PRO A 425 17.23 -43.79 17.08
C PRO A 425 17.43 -44.99 18.01
N MET A 426 18.69 -45.27 18.37
CA MET A 426 19.01 -46.13 19.52
C MET A 426 18.85 -45.33 20.81
N SER A 427 18.05 -45.88 21.71
CA SER A 427 17.96 -45.50 23.12
C SER A 427 19.26 -45.90 23.84
N GLY A 428 19.91 -44.94 24.49
CA GLY A 428 21.11 -45.17 25.29
C GLY A 428 21.29 -44.10 26.35
N ASN A 429 21.02 -44.46 27.60
CA ASN A 429 21.35 -43.69 28.80
C ASN A 429 22.88 -43.49 28.89
N ALA A 430 23.34 -42.24 28.95
CA ALA A 430 24.68 -41.90 29.42
C ALA A 430 24.63 -40.58 30.22
N PRO A 431 25.34 -40.49 31.37
CA PRO A 431 25.30 -39.34 32.26
C PRO A 431 26.15 -38.15 31.75
N PRO A 432 25.87 -36.91 32.21
CA PRO A 432 26.48 -35.71 31.67
C PRO A 432 27.95 -35.52 32.12
N PRO A 433 28.84 -34.97 31.27
CA PRO A 433 30.20 -34.65 31.66
C PRO A 433 30.27 -33.31 32.41
N GLN A 434 31.08 -33.30 33.46
CA GLN A 434 31.47 -32.11 34.23
C GLN A 434 32.33 -31.17 33.37
N PHE A 435 31.99 -29.88 33.37
CA PHE A 435 32.84 -28.82 32.83
C PHE A 435 33.87 -28.38 33.88
N GLY A 436 35.14 -28.66 33.59
CA GLY A 436 36.29 -28.08 34.28
C GLY A 436 36.71 -26.77 33.62
N ASN A 437 36.89 -25.75 34.45
CA ASN A 437 37.54 -24.47 34.13
C ASN A 437 38.99 -24.70 33.65
N PRO A 438 39.50 -23.86 32.73
CA PRO A 438 40.84 -23.34 32.98
C PRO A 438 41.00 -21.85 32.71
N SER A 439 41.69 -21.24 33.65
CA SER A 439 42.32 -19.93 33.65
C SER A 439 43.64 -19.91 32.86
N GLY A 440 43.92 -18.79 32.18
CA GLY A 440 45.29 -18.25 32.07
C GLY A 440 45.94 -18.16 30.68
N PHE A 441 46.70 -17.06 30.51
CA PHE A 441 47.73 -16.71 29.49
C PHE A 441 47.25 -16.16 28.14
N GLN A 442 47.37 -14.84 27.88
CA GLN A 442 48.55 -14.03 27.48
C GLN A 442 48.98 -14.18 26.00
N GLY A 443 48.71 -13.10 25.24
CA GLY A 443 49.54 -12.48 24.20
C GLY A 443 50.22 -13.33 23.11
N ASN A 444 49.78 -13.18 21.86
CA ASN A 444 50.66 -12.73 20.75
C ASN A 444 49.88 -12.54 19.43
N SER A 445 50.45 -11.68 18.59
CA SER A 445 50.05 -11.05 17.33
C SER A 445 49.36 -11.95 16.27
N PRO A 446 48.53 -11.36 15.37
CA PRO A 446 47.96 -12.07 14.24
C PRO A 446 48.95 -12.22 13.06
N PRO A 447 48.95 -13.34 12.32
CA PRO A 447 49.79 -13.52 11.15
C PRO A 447 49.21 -12.88 9.89
N VAL A 448 50.11 -12.29 9.12
CA VAL A 448 49.95 -11.68 7.80
C VAL A 448 49.77 -12.78 6.74
N PHE A 449 48.72 -12.70 5.92
CA PHE A 449 48.53 -13.54 4.74
C PHE A 449 49.22 -12.92 3.51
N THR A 450 50.11 -13.68 2.88
CA THR A 450 50.65 -13.41 1.53
C THR A 450 49.94 -14.29 0.50
N PRO A 451 49.47 -13.75 -0.64
CA PRO A 451 48.86 -14.56 -1.69
C PRO A 451 49.91 -15.14 -2.63
N MET A 452 49.89 -16.46 -2.83
CA MET A 452 50.61 -17.14 -3.91
C MET A 452 49.91 -16.91 -5.25
N GLY A 453 50.68 -16.43 -6.22
CA GLY A 453 50.26 -16.30 -7.62
C GLY A 453 50.25 -17.62 -8.36
N GLY A 454 49.31 -17.75 -9.29
CA GLY A 454 49.24 -18.82 -10.29
C GLY A 454 48.73 -18.25 -11.60
N ASN A 455 49.51 -18.42 -12.66
CA ASN A 455 49.21 -18.00 -14.04
C ASN A 455 47.99 -18.76 -14.63
N PRO A 456 47.21 -18.12 -15.53
CA PRO A 456 46.13 -18.79 -16.24
C PRO A 456 46.62 -19.51 -17.52
N PRO A 457 45.99 -20.62 -17.94
CA PRO A 457 46.24 -21.20 -19.25
C PRO A 457 45.41 -20.52 -20.34
N THR A 458 46.09 -20.26 -21.47
CA THR A 458 45.54 -19.85 -22.75
C THR A 458 44.70 -20.96 -23.40
N PHE A 459 43.50 -20.65 -23.89
CA PHE A 459 42.74 -21.54 -24.77
C PHE A 459 42.42 -20.87 -26.11
N SER A 460 42.71 -21.65 -27.16
CA SER A 460 42.66 -21.32 -28.58
C SER A 460 41.25 -21.43 -29.17
N SER A 461 40.99 -20.55 -30.13
CA SER A 461 39.81 -20.46 -30.98
C SER A 461 39.63 -21.65 -31.94
N SER A 462 38.43 -22.21 -32.01
CA SER A 462 37.95 -22.98 -33.17
C SER A 462 36.46 -22.73 -33.36
N GLY A 463 36.08 -22.23 -34.53
CA GLY A 463 34.73 -21.81 -34.90
C GLY A 463 33.73 -22.95 -35.13
N PRO A 464 32.44 -22.61 -35.34
CA PRO A 464 31.35 -23.60 -35.44
C PRO A 464 31.14 -24.12 -36.87
N PRO A 465 30.67 -25.37 -37.05
CA PRO A 465 30.29 -25.89 -38.36
C PRO A 465 28.85 -25.50 -38.74
N ALA A 466 28.67 -25.27 -40.04
CA ALA A 466 27.42 -24.92 -40.72
C ALA A 466 26.47 -26.13 -40.87
N PHE A 467 25.16 -25.87 -40.83
CA PHE A 467 24.10 -26.84 -41.10
C PHE A 467 23.32 -26.44 -42.37
N ASN A 468 23.12 -27.41 -43.27
CA ASN A 468 22.37 -27.30 -44.52
C ASN A 468 20.94 -27.84 -44.32
N PRO A 469 19.88 -27.18 -44.84
CA PRO A 469 18.50 -27.65 -44.66
C PRO A 469 18.05 -28.60 -45.78
N MET A 470 17.29 -29.63 -45.41
CA MET A 470 16.69 -30.61 -46.32
C MET A 470 15.19 -30.36 -46.47
N SER A 471 14.73 -30.32 -47.71
CA SER A 471 13.39 -30.00 -48.20
C SER A 471 12.40 -31.18 -48.09
N GLY A 472 11.15 -30.90 -47.70
CA GLY A 472 10.02 -31.83 -47.76
C GLY A 472 8.71 -31.13 -48.14
N ALA A 473 7.96 -31.71 -49.07
CA ALA A 473 6.73 -31.21 -49.68
C ALA A 473 5.46 -31.50 -48.85
N PRO A 474 4.33 -30.79 -49.08
CA PRO A 474 3.13 -30.90 -48.23
C PRO A 474 2.07 -31.88 -48.76
N PRO A 475 1.24 -32.48 -47.87
CA PRO A 475 -0.05 -33.02 -48.25
C PRO A 475 -1.21 -32.03 -47.99
N SER A 476 -2.16 -32.07 -48.91
CA SER A 476 -3.42 -31.33 -49.03
C SER A 476 -4.47 -31.63 -47.95
N TYR A 477 -5.33 -30.65 -47.64
CA TYR A 477 -6.56 -30.81 -46.84
C TYR A 477 -7.82 -30.24 -47.55
N PRO A 478 -9.03 -30.72 -47.20
CA PRO A 478 -10.28 -30.48 -47.95
C PRO A 478 -11.01 -29.19 -47.54
N GLN A 479 -11.69 -28.58 -48.53
CA GLN A 479 -12.64 -27.48 -48.34
C GLN A 479 -13.95 -27.95 -47.69
N ALA A 480 -14.48 -27.15 -46.75
CA ALA A 480 -15.86 -27.24 -46.28
C ALA A 480 -16.61 -25.93 -46.59
N GLN A 481 -17.84 -26.07 -47.10
CA GLN A 481 -18.77 -24.99 -47.50
C GLN A 481 -19.49 -24.36 -46.30
N PRO A 482 -19.94 -23.09 -46.40
CA PRO A 482 -20.77 -22.47 -45.37
C PRO A 482 -22.28 -22.72 -45.59
N GLN A 483 -22.98 -23.11 -44.52
CA GLN A 483 -24.45 -23.16 -44.44
C GLN A 483 -25.02 -21.82 -43.97
N GLY A 484 -26.13 -21.41 -44.59
CA GLY A 484 -26.83 -20.15 -44.35
C GLY A 484 -27.76 -20.12 -43.12
N PRO A 485 -28.46 -19.01 -42.88
CA PRO A 485 -29.19 -18.75 -41.64
C PRO A 485 -30.67 -19.22 -41.68
N PRO A 486 -31.29 -19.62 -40.55
CA PRO A 486 -32.71 -19.94 -40.49
C PRO A 486 -33.58 -18.74 -40.03
N GLN A 487 -34.75 -18.61 -40.68
CA GLN A 487 -35.87 -17.76 -40.27
C GLN A 487 -36.81 -18.50 -39.29
N GLY A 488 -37.48 -17.76 -38.40
CA GLY A 488 -38.56 -18.27 -37.53
C GLY A 488 -39.49 -17.17 -37.00
N TYR A 489 -40.79 -17.47 -36.98
CA TYR A 489 -41.99 -16.61 -36.89
C TYR A 489 -42.31 -15.99 -35.50
N PRO A 490 -43.21 -14.99 -35.42
CA PRO A 490 -43.64 -14.34 -34.18
C PRO A 490 -44.81 -15.05 -33.46
N SER A 491 -44.83 -14.99 -32.12
CA SER A 491 -45.89 -15.53 -31.24
C SER A 491 -46.70 -14.40 -30.57
N ALA A 492 -47.99 -14.68 -30.36
CA ALA A 492 -49.06 -13.79 -29.88
C ALA A 492 -48.99 -13.39 -28.38
N PRO A 493 -49.73 -12.34 -27.94
CA PRO A 493 -49.71 -11.87 -26.55
C PRO A 493 -50.73 -12.59 -25.63
N PRO A 494 -50.46 -12.72 -24.31
CA PRO A 494 -51.37 -13.36 -23.38
C PRO A 494 -52.40 -12.40 -22.75
N GLN A 495 -53.57 -12.98 -22.44
CA GLN A 495 -54.73 -12.34 -21.83
C GLN A 495 -54.59 -12.10 -20.32
N PHE A 496 -55.28 -11.04 -19.86
CA PHE A 496 -55.56 -10.69 -18.48
C PHE A 496 -56.56 -11.67 -17.83
N ASN A 497 -56.27 -12.16 -16.63
CA ASN A 497 -57.26 -12.74 -15.73
C ASN A 497 -57.19 -12.07 -14.35
N GLN A 498 -58.34 -11.54 -13.91
CA GLN A 498 -58.64 -11.12 -12.54
C GLN A 498 -58.69 -12.35 -11.61
N TYR A 499 -58.25 -12.24 -10.35
CA TYR A 499 -58.95 -12.77 -9.16
C TYR A 499 -58.31 -12.31 -7.83
N GLN A 500 -59.11 -12.45 -6.77
CA GLN A 500 -59.20 -11.83 -5.43
C GLN A 500 -58.04 -12.00 -4.41
N PRO A 501 -58.03 -11.22 -3.30
CA PRO A 501 -57.00 -11.27 -2.26
C PRO A 501 -57.34 -12.23 -1.09
N PRO A 502 -56.33 -12.83 -0.44
CA PRO A 502 -56.45 -13.15 0.99
C PRO A 502 -55.22 -12.82 1.86
N ASN A 503 -55.53 -12.36 3.07
CA ASN A 503 -54.79 -12.40 4.35
C ASN A 503 -53.31 -11.98 4.42
N MET A 504 -53.09 -10.85 5.08
CA MET A 504 -51.80 -10.34 5.54
C MET A 504 -51.32 -11.06 6.81
N GLN A 505 -50.24 -11.81 6.69
CA GLN A 505 -49.23 -11.95 7.75
C GLN A 505 -47.91 -11.40 7.21
N PRO A 506 -47.14 -10.60 7.98
CA PRO A 506 -45.91 -9.99 7.49
C PRO A 506 -44.81 -11.05 7.36
N ARG A 507 -44.69 -11.61 6.16
CA ARG A 507 -43.55 -12.43 5.75
C ARG A 507 -42.40 -11.48 5.46
N MET A 508 -41.34 -11.48 6.28
CA MET A 508 -40.10 -10.77 5.95
C MET A 508 -39.66 -11.19 4.54
N SER A 509 -39.43 -10.20 3.69
CA SER A 509 -39.02 -10.42 2.31
C SER A 509 -37.65 -11.11 2.27
N PRO A 510 -37.45 -12.13 1.40
CA PRO A 510 -36.18 -12.86 1.28
C PRO A 510 -34.95 -11.97 1.06
N ASN A 511 -35.13 -10.77 0.49
CA ASN A 511 -34.06 -9.80 0.27
C ASN A 511 -33.51 -9.17 1.57
N ALA A 512 -34.29 -9.13 2.66
CA ALA A 512 -33.82 -8.57 3.93
C ALA A 512 -32.81 -9.48 4.64
N GLN A 513 -32.88 -10.81 4.41
CA GLN A 513 -31.92 -11.77 4.98
C GLN A 513 -30.57 -11.76 4.24
N GLN A 514 -30.56 -11.50 2.93
CA GLN A 514 -29.31 -11.38 2.17
C GLN A 514 -28.48 -10.17 2.59
N GLY A 515 -29.11 -9.02 2.86
CA GLY A 515 -28.39 -7.79 3.26
C GLY A 515 -27.67 -7.92 4.62
N MET A 516 -28.23 -8.65 5.58
CA MET A 516 -27.58 -8.85 6.90
C MET A 516 -26.38 -9.79 6.83
N GLN A 517 -26.42 -10.82 5.99
CA GLN A 517 -25.28 -11.72 5.79
C GLN A 517 -24.13 -11.01 5.09
N GLN A 518 -24.42 -10.17 4.08
CA GLN A 518 -23.41 -9.42 3.36
C GLN A 518 -22.66 -8.45 4.27
N ASN A 519 -23.37 -7.70 5.13
CA ASN A 519 -22.76 -6.82 6.13
C ASN A 519 -21.83 -7.57 7.11
N SER A 520 -22.21 -8.78 7.52
CA SER A 520 -21.40 -9.60 8.42
C SER A 520 -20.12 -10.10 7.73
N MET A 521 -20.22 -10.42 6.44
CA MET A 521 -19.12 -10.81 5.57
C MET A 521 -18.08 -9.69 5.46
N GLU A 522 -18.53 -8.50 5.09
CA GLU A 522 -17.68 -7.33 4.86
C GLU A 522 -17.02 -6.83 6.15
N LYS A 523 -17.72 -6.94 7.29
CA LYS A 523 -17.15 -6.60 8.61
C LYS A 523 -16.04 -7.56 9.03
N THR A 524 -16.18 -8.85 8.73
CA THR A 524 -15.22 -9.89 9.14
C THR A 524 -14.03 -9.96 8.18
N PHE A 525 -14.28 -9.74 6.89
CA PHE A 525 -13.30 -9.78 5.81
C PHE A 525 -13.40 -8.50 4.94
N PRO A 526 -12.85 -7.37 5.39
CA PRO A 526 -12.95 -6.09 4.65
C PRO A 526 -12.32 -6.15 3.25
N THR A 527 -11.32 -6.99 3.07
CA THR A 527 -10.67 -7.27 1.77
C THR A 527 -11.63 -7.92 0.76
N TRP A 528 -12.67 -8.64 1.22
CA TRP A 528 -13.71 -9.21 0.36
C TRP A 528 -14.59 -8.11 -0.27
N ALA A 529 -14.97 -7.10 0.51
CA ALA A 529 -15.72 -5.94 0.00
C ALA A 529 -14.92 -5.21 -1.09
N MET A 530 -13.62 -5.01 -0.84
CA MET A 530 -12.69 -4.40 -1.79
C MET A 530 -12.61 -5.21 -3.11
N LEU A 531 -12.50 -6.54 -3.02
CA LEU A 531 -12.48 -7.43 -4.17
C LEU A 531 -13.77 -7.32 -5.01
N ASN A 532 -14.94 -7.31 -4.37
CA ASN A 532 -16.23 -7.18 -5.07
C ASN A 532 -16.34 -5.85 -5.82
N ASN A 533 -15.92 -4.74 -5.19
CA ASN A 533 -15.89 -3.43 -5.84
C ASN A 533 -14.92 -3.41 -7.02
N MET A 534 -13.74 -4.00 -6.89
CA MET A 534 -12.75 -4.09 -7.96
C MET A 534 -13.29 -4.86 -9.17
N LYS A 535 -13.93 -6.01 -8.93
CA LYS A 535 -14.58 -6.81 -9.96
C LYS A 535 -15.67 -6.03 -10.69
N ALA A 536 -16.54 -5.34 -9.97
CA ALA A 536 -17.59 -4.52 -10.56
C ALA A 536 -17.01 -3.42 -11.48
N ASN A 537 -15.98 -2.72 -11.00
CA ASN A 537 -15.29 -1.67 -11.76
C ASN A 537 -14.63 -2.22 -13.03
N ILE A 538 -13.92 -3.35 -12.95
CA ILE A 538 -13.26 -3.99 -14.10
C ILE A 538 -14.30 -4.43 -15.13
N MET A 539 -15.40 -5.05 -14.70
CA MET A 539 -16.47 -5.47 -15.62
C MET A 539 -17.12 -4.27 -16.31
N GLN A 540 -17.39 -3.19 -15.58
CA GLN A 540 -17.92 -1.95 -16.15
C GLN A 540 -16.94 -1.33 -17.15
N ARG A 541 -15.64 -1.28 -16.80
CA ARG A 541 -14.58 -0.75 -17.66
C ARG A 541 -14.48 -1.52 -18.97
N MET A 542 -14.54 -2.86 -18.92
CA MET A 542 -14.56 -3.68 -20.14
C MET A 542 -15.76 -3.33 -21.04
N GLN A 543 -16.95 -3.11 -20.48
CA GLN A 543 -18.13 -2.71 -21.29
C GLN A 543 -17.93 -1.35 -21.96
N ILE A 544 -17.38 -0.37 -21.22
CA ILE A 544 -17.07 0.96 -21.78
C ILE A 544 -16.00 0.85 -22.87
N MET A 545 -14.95 0.07 -22.65
CA MET A 545 -13.88 -0.11 -23.62
C MET A 545 -14.35 -0.80 -24.90
N LYS A 546 -15.28 -1.76 -24.84
CA LYS A 546 -15.88 -2.37 -26.04
C LYS A 546 -16.56 -1.35 -26.94
N GLN A 547 -17.22 -0.35 -26.34
CA GLN A 547 -17.88 0.71 -27.08
C GLN A 547 -16.88 1.71 -27.67
N ARG A 548 -15.81 2.02 -26.92
CA ARG A 548 -14.82 3.03 -27.31
C ARG A 548 -13.74 2.52 -28.26
N ILE A 549 -13.38 1.24 -28.19
CA ILE A 549 -12.25 0.65 -28.93
C ILE A 549 -12.71 -0.60 -29.71
N PRO A 550 -13.46 -0.44 -30.82
CA PRO A 550 -14.00 -1.57 -31.56
C PRO A 550 -12.93 -2.57 -32.04
N ALA A 551 -11.74 -2.08 -32.38
CA ALA A 551 -10.61 -2.90 -32.83
C ALA A 551 -10.07 -3.87 -31.75
N ALA A 552 -10.38 -3.62 -30.48
CA ALA A 552 -9.93 -4.45 -29.36
C ALA A 552 -11.02 -5.37 -28.80
N ILE A 553 -12.24 -5.39 -29.38
CA ILE A 553 -13.40 -6.12 -28.83
C ILE A 553 -13.06 -7.60 -28.55
N GLN A 554 -12.42 -8.31 -29.49
CA GLN A 554 -12.09 -9.72 -29.30
C GLN A 554 -11.16 -9.97 -28.11
N ILE A 555 -10.20 -9.07 -27.86
CA ILE A 555 -9.27 -9.18 -26.72
C ILE A 555 -10.02 -8.88 -25.41
N ILE A 556 -10.87 -7.85 -25.41
CA ILE A 556 -11.68 -7.49 -24.24
C ILE A 556 -12.70 -8.59 -23.92
N ASP A 557 -13.29 -9.24 -24.92
CA ASP A 557 -14.17 -10.40 -24.75
C ASP A 557 -13.43 -11.59 -24.12
N SER A 558 -12.19 -11.86 -24.54
CA SER A 558 -11.36 -12.88 -23.90
C SER A 558 -11.11 -12.58 -22.42
N TYR A 559 -10.86 -11.32 -22.05
CA TYR A 559 -10.68 -10.93 -20.64
C TYR A 559 -11.99 -11.00 -19.85
N ALA A 560 -13.12 -10.64 -20.46
CA ALA A 560 -14.43 -10.82 -19.83
C ALA A 560 -14.74 -12.30 -19.56
N GLN A 561 -14.36 -13.19 -20.49
CA GLN A 561 -14.48 -14.64 -20.29
C GLN A 561 -13.58 -15.14 -19.15
N GLN A 562 -12.33 -14.67 -19.07
CA GLN A 562 -11.44 -14.98 -17.95
C GLN A 562 -12.02 -14.51 -16.60
N ALA A 563 -12.58 -13.30 -16.54
CA ALA A 563 -13.24 -12.76 -15.35
C ALA A 563 -14.48 -13.59 -14.95
N GLN A 564 -15.22 -14.12 -15.94
CA GLN A 564 -16.38 -14.98 -15.70
C GLN A 564 -15.98 -16.36 -15.17
N ILE A 565 -14.87 -16.94 -15.64
CA ILE A 565 -14.32 -18.19 -15.10
C ILE A 565 -13.85 -17.96 -13.65
N ALA A 566 -13.14 -16.87 -13.39
CA ALA A 566 -12.69 -16.51 -12.05
C ALA A 566 -13.85 -16.31 -11.06
N ALA A 567 -15.00 -15.81 -11.54
CA ALA A 567 -16.20 -15.67 -10.71
C ALA A 567 -16.71 -17.00 -10.11
N GLN A 568 -16.37 -18.15 -10.69
CA GLN A 568 -16.65 -19.46 -10.10
C GLN A 568 -15.79 -19.72 -8.86
N SER A 569 -14.52 -19.30 -8.90
CA SER A 569 -13.62 -19.37 -7.74
C SER A 569 -14.06 -18.39 -6.65
N ASP A 570 -14.52 -17.20 -7.02
CA ASP A 570 -15.12 -16.24 -6.08
C ASP A 570 -16.30 -16.84 -5.31
N GLY A 571 -17.15 -17.63 -6.00
CA GLY A 571 -18.26 -18.33 -5.36
C GLY A 571 -17.79 -19.28 -4.25
N THR A 572 -16.69 -19.99 -4.50
CA THR A 572 -16.07 -20.88 -3.50
C THR A 572 -15.53 -20.08 -2.30
N ILE A 573 -14.92 -18.92 -2.56
CA ILE A 573 -14.44 -18.01 -1.49
C ILE A 573 -15.63 -17.54 -0.65
N ALA A 574 -16.69 -17.06 -1.28
CA ALA A 574 -17.91 -16.60 -0.60
C ALA A 574 -18.55 -17.69 0.26
N ASP A 575 -18.67 -18.91 -0.27
CA ASP A 575 -19.19 -20.06 0.47
C ASP A 575 -18.32 -20.43 1.68
N THR A 576 -17.00 -20.33 1.52
CA THR A 576 -16.04 -20.59 2.59
C THR A 576 -16.15 -19.54 3.70
N ILE A 577 -16.27 -18.25 3.32
CA ILE A 577 -16.51 -17.17 4.28
C ILE A 577 -17.84 -17.37 5.02
N ASN A 578 -18.91 -17.70 4.30
CA ASN A 578 -20.23 -17.94 4.89
C ASN A 578 -20.19 -19.09 5.90
N LYS A 579 -19.54 -20.21 5.57
CA LYS A 579 -19.35 -21.34 6.50
C LYS A 579 -18.53 -20.93 7.73
N PHE A 580 -17.49 -20.13 7.53
CA PHE A 580 -16.65 -19.61 8.60
C PHE A 580 -17.45 -18.71 9.56
N ILE A 581 -18.23 -17.77 9.04
CA ILE A 581 -19.07 -16.87 9.85
C ILE A 581 -20.19 -17.64 10.56
N ALA A 582 -20.88 -18.54 9.85
CA ALA A 582 -21.98 -19.32 10.41
C ALA A 582 -21.56 -20.24 11.57
N SER A 583 -20.30 -20.67 11.59
CA SER A 583 -19.72 -21.51 12.65
C SER A 583 -18.95 -20.73 13.72
N ALA A 584 -19.05 -19.39 13.73
CA ALA A 584 -18.27 -18.52 14.62
C ALA A 584 -16.75 -18.80 14.57
N GLY A 585 -16.24 -19.14 13.39
CA GLY A 585 -14.82 -19.43 13.15
C GLY A 585 -14.36 -20.85 13.46
N GLN A 586 -15.27 -21.79 13.76
CA GLN A 586 -14.93 -23.18 14.11
C GLN A 586 -15.17 -24.19 12.97
N VAL A 587 -14.79 -23.86 11.74
CA VAL A 587 -14.78 -24.84 10.63
C VAL A 587 -13.45 -25.59 10.63
N ALA A 588 -13.51 -26.92 10.76
CA ALA A 588 -12.32 -27.76 10.66
C ALA A 588 -11.60 -27.56 9.31
N GLY A 589 -10.31 -27.21 9.39
CA GLY A 589 -9.45 -27.03 8.20
C GLY A 589 -9.61 -25.69 7.47
N VAL A 590 -10.49 -24.79 7.92
CA VAL A 590 -10.62 -23.44 7.35
C VAL A 590 -10.23 -22.41 8.41
N THR A 591 -9.15 -21.68 8.17
CA THR A 591 -8.69 -20.60 9.04
C THR A 591 -9.00 -19.25 8.41
N LYS A 592 -9.09 -18.20 9.24
CA LYS A 592 -9.22 -16.82 8.77
C LYS A 592 -8.09 -16.46 7.79
N ASP A 593 -6.85 -16.82 8.14
CA ASP A 593 -5.68 -16.57 7.28
C ASP A 593 -5.75 -17.32 5.95
N GLY A 594 -6.30 -18.53 5.94
CA GLY A 594 -6.54 -19.29 4.72
C GLY A 594 -7.52 -18.58 3.79
N ILE A 595 -8.62 -18.06 4.34
CA ILE A 595 -9.61 -17.25 3.61
C ILE A 595 -8.98 -15.95 3.11
N ASP A 596 -8.26 -15.21 3.96
CA ASP A 596 -7.56 -13.98 3.59
C ASP A 596 -6.56 -14.22 2.45
N SER A 597 -5.86 -15.37 2.47
CA SER A 597 -4.97 -15.79 1.39
C SER A 597 -5.74 -16.06 0.09
N MET A 598 -6.91 -16.71 0.14
CA MET A 598 -7.75 -16.93 -1.06
C MET A 598 -8.23 -15.61 -1.65
N ILE A 599 -8.70 -14.68 -0.81
CA ILE A 599 -9.10 -13.33 -1.22
C ILE A 599 -7.91 -12.59 -1.85
N GLY A 600 -6.72 -12.68 -1.25
CA GLY A 600 -5.50 -12.06 -1.77
C GLY A 600 -5.12 -12.56 -3.16
N GLN A 601 -5.26 -13.87 -3.44
CA GLN A 601 -5.00 -14.41 -4.78
C GLN A 601 -6.02 -13.89 -5.82
N ALA A 602 -7.30 -13.82 -5.45
CA ALA A 602 -8.33 -13.26 -6.32
C ALA A 602 -8.06 -11.77 -6.62
N VAL A 603 -7.64 -10.99 -5.62
CA VAL A 603 -7.22 -9.59 -5.79
C VAL A 603 -6.08 -9.48 -6.82
N ILE A 604 -5.03 -10.29 -6.69
CA ILE A 604 -3.90 -10.28 -7.64
C ILE A 604 -4.39 -10.59 -9.07
N PHE A 605 -5.29 -11.56 -9.22
CA PHE A 605 -5.86 -11.90 -10.53
C PHE A 605 -6.62 -10.72 -11.15
N TYR A 606 -7.55 -10.10 -10.42
CA TYR A 606 -8.34 -8.98 -10.94
C TYR A 606 -7.47 -7.75 -11.20
N GLN A 607 -6.46 -7.50 -10.37
CA GLN A 607 -5.50 -6.43 -10.63
C GLN A 607 -4.71 -6.66 -11.93
N SER A 608 -4.29 -7.89 -12.20
CA SER A 608 -3.64 -8.25 -13.48
C SER A 608 -4.56 -8.06 -14.70
N LEU A 609 -5.88 -8.17 -14.52
CA LEU A 609 -6.85 -7.88 -15.59
C LEU A 609 -6.95 -6.37 -15.82
N ASP A 610 -7.03 -5.56 -14.76
CA ASP A 610 -7.06 -4.09 -14.86
C ASP A 610 -5.80 -3.56 -15.57
N ASP A 611 -4.62 -4.07 -15.20
CA ASP A 611 -3.34 -3.71 -15.85
C ASP A 611 -3.30 -4.08 -17.34
N ARG A 612 -3.90 -5.21 -17.72
CA ARG A 612 -4.00 -5.62 -19.12
C ARG A 612 -4.99 -4.77 -19.91
N LEU A 613 -6.04 -4.25 -19.26
CA LEU A 613 -6.95 -3.28 -19.86
C LEU A 613 -6.25 -1.94 -20.09
N ASP A 614 -5.41 -1.47 -19.16
CA ASP A 614 -4.55 -0.29 -19.36
C ASP A 614 -3.69 -0.41 -20.62
N GLN A 615 -3.07 -1.58 -20.82
CA GLN A 615 -2.22 -1.83 -21.99
C GLN A 615 -3.00 -1.79 -23.31
N ILE A 616 -4.24 -2.28 -23.32
CA ILE A 616 -5.12 -2.15 -24.50
C ILE A 616 -5.44 -0.68 -24.75
N GLU A 617 -5.81 0.09 -23.73
CA GLU A 617 -6.09 1.52 -23.91
C GLU A 617 -4.88 2.27 -24.47
N GLN A 618 -3.67 1.98 -23.99
CA GLN A 618 -2.45 2.62 -24.49
C GLN A 618 -2.09 2.20 -25.93
N ARG A 619 -2.39 0.97 -26.32
CA ARG A 619 -2.06 0.45 -27.66
C ARG A 619 -2.99 0.99 -28.75
N PHE A 620 -4.22 1.33 -28.40
CA PHE A 620 -5.27 1.74 -29.33
C PHE A 620 -5.70 3.21 -29.19
N GLN A 621 -5.00 3.99 -28.34
CA GLN A 621 -4.93 5.44 -28.43
C GLN A 621 -3.92 5.83 -29.50
#